data_AF-A0A1F7ADM1-F1
#
_entry.id   AF-A0A1F7ADM1-F1
#
_cell.length_a   1.000
_cell.length_b   1.000
_cell.length_c   1.000
_cell.angle_alpha   90.00
_cell.angle_beta   90.00
_cell.angle_gamma   90.00
#
_symmetry.space_group_name_H-M   'P 1'
#
loop_
_entity.id
_entity.type
_entity.pdbx_description
1 polymer ?
#
loop_
_entity_poly.entity_id
_entity_poly.type
_entity_poly.pdbx_seq_one_letter_code
_entity_poly.pdbx_strand_id
1 'polypeptide(L)' 'MTSLGVKEMIPYIKGKSPLENCIETLKMNTRRYAKRQMTWFKRYDNVAWILPEELEKLL' A
#
# COMPACT_ATOMS: atom_id res chain seq x y z
N MET A 1 1.61 -11.61 12.92
CA MET A 1 0.67 -10.66 12.29
C MET A 1 1.50 -9.49 11.74
N THR A 2 1.68 -9.37 10.43
CA THR A 2 2.57 -8.35 9.83
C THR A 2 1.81 -7.53 8.81
N SER A 3 0.97 -6.61 9.30
CA SER A 3 0.36 -5.61 8.44
C SER A 3 1.45 -4.71 7.84
N LEU A 4 1.17 -4.19 6.65
CA LEU A 4 1.97 -3.15 6.01
C LEU A 4 1.96 -1.90 6.91
N GLY A 5 3.12 -1.31 7.19
CA GLY A 5 3.26 -0.21 8.15
C GLY A 5 3.82 -0.68 9.48
N VAL A 6 3.21 -1.69 10.11
CA VAL A 6 3.64 -2.14 11.45
C VAL A 6 5.04 -2.73 11.39
N LYS A 7 5.31 -3.62 10.42
CA LYS A 7 6.62 -4.27 10.31
C LYS A 7 7.74 -3.28 9.97
N GLU A 8 7.44 -2.24 9.19
CA GLU A 8 8.41 -1.21 8.80
C GLU A 8 8.78 -0.28 9.95
N MET A 9 7.90 -0.10 10.93
CA MET A 9 8.15 0.77 12.09
C MET A 9 8.83 0.06 13.27
N ILE A 10 8.82 -1.29 13.30
CA ILE A 10 9.49 -2.07 14.36
C ILE A 10 10.96 -1.68 14.57
N PRO A 11 11.80 -1.48 13.54
CA PRO A 11 13.19 -1.08 13.72
C PRO A 11 13.34 0.26 14.42
N TYR A 12 12.49 1.24 14.10
CA TYR A 12 12.48 2.54 14.77
C TYR A 12 12.08 2.40 16.25
N ILE A 13 11.00 1.68 16.53
CA ILE A 13 10.51 1.43 17.91
C ILE A 13 11.58 0.73 18.77
N LYS A 14 12.40 -0.13 18.15
CA LYS A 14 13.51 -0.84 18.83
C LYS A 14 14.82 -0.03 18.90
N GLY A 15 14.84 1.22 18.41
CA GLY A 15 16.05 2.05 18.37
C GLY A 15 17.12 1.56 17.39
N LYS A 16 16.75 0.71 16.42
CA LYS A 16 17.67 0.06 15.47
C LYS A 16 17.81 0.78 14.13
N SER A 17 16.95 1.75 13.85
CA SER A 17 16.98 2.53 12.60
C SER A 17 16.36 3.92 12.83
N PRO A 18 16.83 4.96 12.12
CA PRO A 18 16.14 6.24 12.03
C PRO A 18 14.72 6.11 11.49
N LEU A 19 13.86 7.07 11.85
CA LEU A 19 12.46 7.13 11.44
C LEU A 19 12.34 7.28 9.92
N GLU A 20 13.17 8.13 9.32
CA GLU A 20 13.18 8.45 7.90
C GLU A 20 13.37 7.21 7.04
N ASN A 21 14.31 6.34 7.42
CA ASN A 21 14.58 5.08 6.73
C ASN A 21 13.38 4.12 6.79
N CYS A 22 12.68 4.10 7.93
CA CYS A 22 11.47 3.29 8.10
C CYS A 22 10.32 3.82 7.23
N ILE A 23 10.15 5.15 7.16
CA ILE A 23 9.16 5.82 6.31
C ILE A 23 9.43 5.53 4.82
N GLU A 24 10.67 5.64 4.37
CA GLU A 24 11.01 5.37 2.96
C GLU A 24 10.77 3.89 2.61
N THR A 25 11.11 2.98 3.52
CA THR A 25 10.80 1.55 3.36
C THR A 25 9.30 1.30 3.27
N LEU A 26 8.51 1.97 4.13
CA LEU A 26 7.06 1.89 4.10
C LEU A 26 6.49 2.36 2.77
N LYS A 27 6.86 3.56 2.32
CA LYS A 27 6.42 4.11 1.02
C LYS A 27 6.73 3.16 -0.13
N MET A 28 7.95 2.63 -0.18
CA MET A 28 8.36 1.66 -1.20
C MET A 28 7.49 0.40 -1.19
N ASN A 29 7.28 -0.19 0.00
CA ASN A 29 6.50 -1.42 0.13
C ASN A 29 5.01 -1.19 -0.18
N THR A 30 4.45 -0.03 0.16
CA THR A 30 3.09 0.38 -0.21
C THR A 30 2.92 0.46 -1.72
N ARG A 31 3.85 1.12 -2.44
CA ARG A 31 3.81 1.17 -3.91
C ARG A 31 3.92 -0.21 -4.55
N ARG A 32 4.79 -1.08 -4.02
CA ARG A 32 4.92 -2.47 -4.48
C ARG A 32 3.64 -3.26 -4.25
N TYR A 33 2.98 -3.06 -3.11
CA TYR A 33 1.71 -3.70 -2.82
C TYR A 33 0.60 -3.23 -3.77
N ALA A 34 0.45 -1.93 -3.97
CA ALA A 34 -0.49 -1.37 -4.95
C ALA A 34 -0.25 -1.92 -6.36
N LYS A 35 1.01 -2.02 -6.83
CA LYS A 35 1.35 -2.62 -8.12
C LYS A 35 0.90 -4.10 -8.20
N ARG A 36 1.07 -4.87 -7.14
CA ARG A 36 0.58 -6.26 -7.08
C ARG A 36 -0.93 -6.34 -7.13
N GLN A 37 -1.65 -5.45 -6.42
CA GLN A 37 -3.10 -5.37 -6.49
C GLN A 37 -3.57 -5.08 -7.92
N MET A 38 -2.96 -4.08 -8.59
CA MET A 38 -3.27 -3.78 -10.00
C MET A 38 -2.99 -4.96 -10.93
N THR A 39 -1.91 -5.71 -10.70
CA THR A 39 -1.60 -6.92 -11.48
C THR A 39 -2.65 -8.01 -11.27
N TRP A 40 -3.16 -8.14 -10.05
CA TRP A 40 -4.25 -9.06 -9.73
C TRP A 40 -5.57 -8.64 -10.41
N PHE A 41 -5.92 -7.36 -10.33
CA PHE A 41 -7.15 -6.84 -10.96
C PHE A 41 -7.14 -6.96 -12.48
N LYS A 42 -5.98 -6.82 -13.14
CA LYS A 42 -5.84 -7.00 -14.59
C LYS A 42 -6.21 -8.40 -15.09
N ARG A 43 -6.38 -9.39 -14.22
CA ARG A 43 -6.79 -10.76 -14.59
C ARG A 43 -8.29 -10.89 -14.82
N TYR A 44 -9.07 -9.85 -14.53
CA TYR A 44 -10.51 -9.85 -14.69
C TYR A 44 -10.90 -8.97 -15.87
N ASP A 45 -11.49 -9.59 -16.89
CA ASP A 45 -11.93 -8.88 -18.11
C ASP A 45 -13.27 -8.15 -17.91
N ASN A 46 -14.04 -8.52 -16.88
CA ASN A 46 -15.40 -8.03 -16.63
C ASN A 46 -15.47 -7.10 -15.40
N VAL A 47 -14.50 -6.21 -15.23
CA VAL A 47 -14.47 -5.24 -14.12
C VAL A 47 -14.80 -3.85 -14.63
N ALA A 48 -15.84 -3.24 -14.05
CA ALA A 48 -16.07 -1.81 -14.18
C ALA A 48 -15.07 -1.07 -13.28
N TRP A 49 -14.10 -0.40 -13.89
CA TRP A 49 -13.18 0.48 -13.17
C TRP A 49 -13.90 1.78 -12.84
N ILE A 50 -13.73 2.24 -11.61
CA ILE A 50 -14.31 3.48 -11.10
C ILE A 50 -13.17 4.35 -10.64
N LEU A 51 -13.16 5.61 -11.05
CA LEU A 51 -12.20 6.58 -10.55
C LEU A 51 -12.65 7.11 -9.19
N PRO A 52 -11.73 7.50 -8.28
CA PRO A 52 -12.10 8.04 -6.98
C PRO A 52 -13.09 9.21 -7.05
N GLU A 53 -12.98 10.05 -8.08
CA GLU A 53 -13.85 11.21 -8.33
C GLU A 53 -15.27 10.80 -8.78
N GLU A 54 -15.46 9.57 -9.24
CA GLU A 54 -16.75 9.02 -9.64
C GLU A 54 -17.48 8.36 -8.48
N LEU A 55 -16.80 8.11 -7.36
CA LEU A 55 -17.35 7.43 -6.20
C LEU A 55 -18.52 8.21 -5.57
N GLU A 56 -18.42 9.55 -5.52
CA GLU A 56 -19.48 10.41 -4.99
C GLU A 56 -20.78 10.35 -5.81
N LYS A 57 -20.72 9.89 -7.07
CA LYS A 57 -21.89 9.79 -7.97
C LYS A 57 -22.63 8.46 -7.84
N LEU A 58 -22.06 7.50 -7.11
CA LEU A 58 -22.56 6.14 -6.92
C LEU A 58 -23.16 5.90 -5.52
N LEU A 59 -23.01 6.86 -4.61
CA LEU A 59 -23.59 6.88 -3.27
C LEU A 59 -24.85 7.76 -3.25
#